data_AF-A0A0K2Y4R1-F1
#
_entry.id   AF-A0A0K2Y4R1-F1
#
_cell.length_a   1.000
_cell.length_b   1.000
_cell.length_c   1.000
_cell.angle_alpha   90.00
_cell.angle_beta   90.00
_cell.angle_gamma   90.00
#
_symmetry.space_group_name_H-M   'P 1'
#
loop_
_entity.id
_entity.type
_entity.pdbx_description
1 polymer ?
#
loop_
_entity_poly.entity_id
_entity_poly.type
_entity_poly.pdbx_seq_one_letter_code
_entity_poly.pdbx_strand_id
1 'polypeptide(L)'
;MSLKYVNGGVMKANAKNHLDAYYTKPAIAKELLNTTKEFIAKYENLDKYTWLEPSVGEGCFYDLLPEAKIGIDINPTKEGVICANFLEWELPQKPLIVIGNPPFGHRGVLALEFIKHAKSAEFVAFILPMFFASLGKGSVRYRVPNLHLLHEQPLPKNSFYLANGKEKDISCVFQIWSKNHKNPKSEFNWYRHKKSEPFSHLLKVVTVSLAKNRECGKAWIFEKKANFYLSSTFFRQTAVVPEFWQVNYKSGIAIIYHENAPKDKLDTLFLNANWCQYSSLATNGCRHIGKSHIYQLLKDKGFSENA
;
A
#
# COMPACT_ATOMS: atom_id res chain seq x y z
N MET A 1 3.98 -25.03 1.67
CA MET A 1 4.30 -24.45 0.35
C MET A 1 5.48 -23.48 0.46
N SER A 2 6.50 -23.54 -0.42
CA SER A 2 7.63 -22.58 -0.40
C SER A 2 7.27 -21.33 -1.21
N LEU A 3 7.06 -20.20 -0.53
CA LEU A 3 6.68 -18.94 -1.16
C LEU A 3 7.88 -18.27 -1.83
N LYS A 4 7.65 -17.57 -2.95
CA LYS A 4 8.70 -16.93 -3.74
C LYS A 4 8.48 -15.43 -3.90
N TYR A 5 9.57 -14.69 -3.98
CA TYR A 5 9.58 -13.29 -4.42
C TYR A 5 9.31 -13.17 -5.92
N VAL A 6 9.07 -11.94 -6.37
CA VAL A 6 8.89 -11.61 -7.79
C VAL A 6 10.12 -11.96 -8.63
N ASN A 7 11.33 -11.93 -8.05
CA ASN A 7 12.56 -12.30 -8.75
C ASN A 7 12.85 -13.82 -8.73
N GLY A 8 11.89 -14.65 -8.29
CA GLY A 8 12.02 -16.11 -8.22
C GLY A 8 12.75 -16.64 -6.98
N GLY A 9 13.38 -15.79 -6.19
CA GLY A 9 14.04 -16.20 -4.94
C GLY A 9 13.05 -16.65 -3.87
N VAL A 10 13.45 -17.59 -3.01
CA VAL A 10 12.61 -18.12 -1.92
C VAL A 10 12.40 -17.06 -0.83
N MET A 11 11.18 -16.96 -0.32
CA MET A 11 10.83 -16.08 0.79
C MET A 11 11.65 -16.46 2.03
N LYS A 12 12.26 -15.46 2.66
CA LYS A 12 13.02 -15.65 3.90
C LYS A 12 12.04 -15.88 5.04
N ALA A 13 12.29 -16.91 5.84
CA ALA A 13 11.58 -17.12 7.10
C ALA A 13 11.97 -16.03 8.11
N ASN A 14 11.01 -15.63 8.94
CA ASN A 14 11.26 -14.70 10.04
C ASN A 14 11.74 -15.49 11.27
N ALA A 15 13.06 -15.62 11.44
CA ALA A 15 13.65 -16.40 12.54
C ALA A 15 13.31 -15.90 13.95
N LYS A 16 12.81 -14.66 14.09
CA LYS A 16 12.41 -14.09 15.38
C LYS A 16 10.90 -14.18 15.64
N ASN A 17 10.11 -14.46 14.61
CA ASN A 17 8.66 -14.62 14.69
C ASN A 17 8.20 -15.52 13.55
N HIS A 18 8.39 -16.84 13.70
CA HIS A 18 8.22 -17.80 12.61
C HIS A 18 6.81 -17.83 12.01
N LEU A 19 5.80 -17.50 12.82
CA LEU A 19 4.40 -17.42 12.40
C LEU A 19 3.97 -16.02 11.97
N ASP A 20 4.86 -15.01 12.04
CA ASP A 20 4.51 -13.60 11.88
C ASP A 20 3.30 -13.18 12.75
N ALA A 21 3.19 -13.74 13.96
CA ALA A 21 2.12 -13.45 14.90
C ALA A 21 2.27 -12.03 15.46
N TYR A 22 1.50 -11.10 14.91
CA TYR A 22 1.31 -9.75 15.43
C TYR A 22 -0.15 -9.62 15.84
N TYR A 23 -0.42 -9.72 17.14
CA TYR A 23 -1.80 -9.71 17.64
C TYR A 23 -2.36 -8.30 17.60
N THR A 24 -3.54 -8.15 17.00
CA THR A 24 -4.24 -6.87 16.88
C THR A 24 -4.92 -6.54 18.20
N LYS A 25 -4.79 -5.31 18.68
CA LYS A 25 -5.50 -4.86 19.88
C LYS A 25 -7.03 -4.89 19.65
N PRO A 26 -7.86 -5.33 20.61
CA PRO A 26 -9.32 -5.41 20.46
C PRO A 26 -9.98 -4.08 20.05
N ALA A 27 -9.49 -2.95 20.59
CA ALA A 27 -10.01 -1.62 20.23
C ALA A 27 -9.79 -1.31 18.74
N ILE A 28 -8.63 -1.68 18.18
CA ILE A 28 -8.31 -1.52 16.77
C ILE A 28 -9.18 -2.43 15.91
N ALA A 29 -9.34 -3.71 16.29
CA ALA A 29 -10.21 -4.64 15.57
C ALA A 29 -11.66 -4.14 15.49
N LYS A 30 -12.19 -3.59 16.59
CA LYS A 30 -13.54 -3.00 16.65
C LYS A 30 -13.69 -1.79 15.72
N GLU A 31 -12.73 -0.88 15.73
CA GLU A 31 -12.72 0.29 14.86
C GLU A 31 -12.72 -0.12 13.39
N LEU A 32 -11.81 -1.03 13.00
CA LEU A 32 -11.67 -1.49 11.62
C LEU A 32 -12.89 -2.28 11.13
N LEU A 33 -13.54 -3.06 12.01
CA LEU A 33 -14.80 -3.73 11.69
C LEU A 33 -15.92 -2.71 11.43
N ASN A 34 -16.02 -1.67 12.26
CA ASN A 34 -17.01 -0.60 12.06
C ASN A 34 -16.76 0.15 10.75
N THR A 35 -15.51 0.54 10.46
CA THR A 35 -15.12 1.13 9.17
C THR A 35 -15.52 0.21 8.02
N THR A 36 -15.28 -1.10 8.13
CA THR A 36 -15.65 -2.07 7.09
C THR A 36 -17.15 -2.11 6.84
N LYS A 37 -17.95 -2.20 7.91
CA LYS A 37 -19.42 -2.19 7.83
C LYS A 37 -19.93 -0.90 7.19
N GLU A 38 -19.46 0.25 7.66
CA GLU A 38 -19.85 1.57 7.14
C GLU A 38 -19.50 1.75 5.65
N PHE A 39 -18.32 1.28 5.23
CA PHE A 39 -17.92 1.39 3.82
C PHE A 39 -18.72 0.47 2.91
N ILE A 40 -18.91 -0.80 3.29
CA ILE A 40 -19.63 -1.77 2.46
C ILE A 40 -21.12 -1.43 2.39
N ALA A 41 -21.73 -0.92 3.48
CA ALA A 41 -23.13 -0.52 3.52
C ALA A 41 -23.50 0.59 2.52
N LYS A 42 -22.51 1.34 2.00
CA LYS A 42 -22.71 2.32 0.90
C LYS A 42 -23.02 1.66 -0.44
N TYR A 43 -22.69 0.38 -0.58
CA TYR A 43 -22.79 -0.38 -1.82
C TYR A 43 -23.79 -1.53 -1.71
N GLU A 44 -23.76 -2.30 -0.62
CA GLU A 44 -24.51 -3.54 -0.47
C GLU A 44 -25.04 -3.74 0.95
N ASN A 45 -26.18 -4.43 1.09
CA ASN A 45 -26.69 -4.84 2.40
C ASN A 45 -25.77 -5.90 3.02
N LEU A 46 -25.32 -5.68 4.26
CA LEU A 46 -24.40 -6.55 4.99
C LEU A 46 -25.03 -7.90 5.40
N ASP A 47 -26.34 -7.96 5.60
CA ASP A 47 -27.01 -9.14 6.19
C ASP A 47 -26.98 -10.37 5.28
N LYS A 48 -26.68 -10.19 3.99
CA LYS A 48 -26.57 -11.30 3.03
C LYS A 48 -25.21 -12.01 3.06
N TYR A 49 -24.24 -11.46 3.78
CA TYR A 49 -22.87 -11.96 3.78
C TYR A 49 -22.60 -12.90 4.93
N THR A 50 -21.84 -13.95 4.65
CA THR A 50 -21.10 -14.67 5.68
C THR A 50 -19.75 -13.99 5.87
N TRP A 51 -19.39 -13.71 7.12
CA TRP A 51 -18.10 -13.14 7.48
C TRP A 51 -17.06 -14.23 7.63
N LEU A 52 -15.84 -13.98 7.16
CA LEU A 52 -14.74 -14.94 7.30
C LEU A 52 -13.53 -14.23 7.86
N GLU A 53 -12.99 -14.74 8.98
CA GLU A 53 -11.66 -14.37 9.45
C GLU A 53 -10.67 -15.50 9.17
N PRO A 54 -9.68 -15.28 8.28
CA PRO A 54 -8.57 -16.19 8.12
C PRO A 54 -7.47 -15.85 9.14
N SER A 55 -6.70 -16.85 9.57
CA SER A 55 -5.65 -16.70 10.59
C SER A 55 -6.15 -15.98 11.84
N VAL A 56 -7.22 -16.53 12.44
CA VAL A 56 -7.95 -15.96 13.58
C VAL A 56 -7.05 -15.55 14.75
N GLY A 57 -6.00 -16.31 15.05
CA GLY A 57 -5.14 -16.09 16.21
C GLY A 57 -5.96 -16.06 17.50
N GLU A 58 -5.89 -14.95 18.23
CA GLU A 58 -6.66 -14.72 19.47
C GLU A 58 -8.11 -14.25 19.22
N GLY A 59 -8.58 -14.19 17.96
CA GLY A 59 -9.97 -13.93 17.59
C GLY A 59 -10.49 -12.53 17.88
N CYS A 60 -9.62 -11.53 17.88
CA CYS A 60 -10.00 -10.14 18.10
C CYS A 60 -11.03 -9.61 17.08
N PHE A 61 -11.04 -10.09 15.82
CA PHE A 61 -12.12 -9.81 14.89
C PHE A 61 -13.24 -10.85 15.03
N TYR A 62 -12.92 -12.14 15.09
CA TYR A 62 -13.88 -13.26 15.15
C TYR A 62 -14.95 -13.10 16.22
N ASP A 63 -14.56 -12.63 17.41
CA ASP A 63 -15.46 -12.39 18.53
C ASP A 63 -16.46 -11.26 18.25
N LEU A 64 -16.11 -10.33 17.36
CA LEU A 64 -16.93 -9.17 16.98
C LEU A 64 -17.79 -9.42 15.72
N LEU A 65 -17.52 -10.50 14.99
CA LEU A 65 -18.24 -10.81 13.75
C LEU A 65 -19.69 -11.23 14.04
N PRO A 66 -20.64 -10.91 13.14
CA PRO A 66 -22.02 -11.42 13.20
C PRO A 66 -22.07 -12.95 13.21
N GLU A 67 -23.19 -13.53 13.68
CA GLU A 67 -23.36 -14.99 13.84
C GLU A 67 -23.08 -15.81 12.57
N ALA A 68 -23.41 -15.28 11.39
CA ALA A 68 -23.01 -15.87 10.12
C ALA A 68 -21.50 -15.66 9.88
N LYS A 69 -20.66 -16.42 10.59
CA LYS A 69 -19.20 -16.31 10.55
C LYS A 69 -18.48 -17.65 10.38
N ILE A 70 -17.28 -17.56 9.83
CA ILE A 70 -16.33 -18.65 9.65
C ILE A 70 -14.97 -18.17 10.17
N GLY A 71 -14.39 -18.90 11.12
CA GLY A 71 -13.03 -18.67 11.58
C GLY A 71 -12.13 -19.80 11.09
N ILE A 72 -10.97 -19.48 10.53
CA ILE A 72 -9.97 -20.47 10.12
C ILE A 72 -8.62 -20.12 10.72
N ASP A 73 -7.98 -21.08 11.38
CA ASP A 73 -6.60 -20.93 11.86
C ASP A 73 -5.83 -22.24 11.72
N ILE A 74 -4.52 -22.16 11.51
CA ILE A 74 -3.65 -23.35 11.43
C ILE A 74 -3.39 -23.97 12.81
N ASN A 75 -3.55 -23.17 13.87
CA ASN A 75 -3.40 -23.58 15.25
C ASN A 75 -4.43 -22.82 16.14
N PRO A 76 -5.72 -23.15 16.02
CA PRO A 76 -6.78 -22.40 16.69
C PRO A 76 -6.69 -22.55 18.20
N THR A 77 -6.86 -21.44 18.91
CA THR A 77 -6.98 -21.40 20.38
C THR A 77 -8.41 -21.12 20.84
N LYS A 78 -9.34 -20.89 19.90
CA LYS A 78 -10.74 -20.58 20.16
C LYS A 78 -11.68 -21.68 19.68
N GLU A 79 -12.73 -21.89 20.46
CA GLU A 79 -13.83 -22.77 20.09
C GLU A 79 -14.57 -22.23 18.86
N GLY A 80 -15.05 -23.14 18.01
CA GLY A 80 -15.75 -22.81 16.76
C GLY A 80 -14.84 -22.39 15.60
N VAL A 81 -13.52 -22.25 15.82
CA VAL A 81 -12.55 -21.97 14.75
C VAL A 81 -12.11 -23.29 14.10
N ILE A 82 -12.17 -23.32 12.78
CA ILE A 82 -11.75 -24.47 11.98
C ILE A 82 -10.22 -24.55 11.96
N CYS A 83 -9.68 -25.69 12.39
CA CYS A 83 -8.26 -25.99 12.28
C CYS A 83 -7.89 -26.35 10.83
N ALA A 84 -7.40 -25.39 10.06
CA ALA A 84 -7.00 -25.59 8.67
C ALA A 84 -6.00 -24.54 8.19
N ASN A 85 -5.23 -24.88 7.16
CA ASN A 85 -4.46 -23.90 6.41
C ASN A 85 -5.38 -23.13 5.46
N PHE A 86 -5.61 -21.83 5.72
CA PHE A 86 -6.48 -21.00 4.89
C PHE A 86 -6.12 -21.03 3.41
N LEU A 87 -4.82 -21.04 3.05
CA LEU A 87 -4.38 -21.04 1.64
C LEU A 87 -4.67 -22.37 0.90
N GLU A 88 -5.05 -23.41 1.63
CA GLU A 88 -5.44 -24.72 1.08
C GLU A 88 -6.93 -25.00 1.31
N TRP A 89 -7.63 -24.13 2.03
CA TRP A 89 -9.03 -24.30 2.38
C TRP A 89 -9.95 -23.79 1.26
N GLU A 90 -10.96 -24.58 0.90
CA GLU A 90 -11.90 -24.21 -0.15
C GLU A 90 -12.92 -23.17 0.36
N LEU A 91 -12.94 -22.00 -0.28
CA LEU A 91 -13.90 -20.95 0.05
C LEU A 91 -15.33 -21.40 -0.30
N PRO A 92 -16.32 -21.15 0.58
CA PRO A 92 -17.68 -21.56 0.34
C PRO A 92 -18.30 -20.75 -0.80
N GLN A 93 -19.16 -21.40 -1.58
CA GLN A 93 -19.90 -20.78 -2.68
C GLN A 93 -21.10 -19.96 -2.16
N LYS A 94 -20.82 -18.90 -1.41
CA LYS A 94 -21.79 -17.96 -0.85
C LYS A 94 -21.20 -16.54 -0.83
N PRO A 95 -22.02 -15.48 -0.67
CA PRO A 95 -21.49 -14.13 -0.52
C PRO A 95 -20.60 -14.02 0.73
N LEU A 96 -19.38 -13.53 0.55
CA LEU A 96 -18.36 -13.43 1.60
C LEU A 96 -17.84 -12.01 1.80
N ILE A 97 -17.65 -11.65 3.07
CA ILE A 97 -16.76 -10.57 3.50
C ILE A 97 -15.62 -11.23 4.26
N VAL A 98 -14.41 -11.14 3.73
CA VAL A 98 -13.21 -11.64 4.40
C VAL A 98 -12.55 -10.48 5.14
N ILE A 99 -12.32 -10.60 6.45
CA ILE A 99 -11.69 -9.56 7.27
C ILE A 99 -10.65 -10.16 8.23
N GLY A 100 -9.57 -9.43 8.52
CA GLY A 100 -8.62 -9.87 9.54
C GLY A 100 -7.23 -9.26 9.42
N ASN A 101 -6.28 -9.87 10.14
CA ASN A 101 -4.86 -9.53 10.11
C ASN A 101 -4.04 -10.74 9.63
N PRO A 102 -3.90 -10.96 8.31
CA PRO A 102 -3.16 -12.10 7.80
C PRO A 102 -1.67 -12.00 8.17
N PRO A 103 -0.97 -13.13 8.33
CA PRO A 103 0.46 -13.13 8.52
C PRO A 103 1.16 -12.48 7.32
N PHE A 104 2.11 -11.59 7.58
CA PHE A 104 2.65 -10.70 6.54
C PHE A 104 3.60 -11.41 5.58
N GLY A 105 4.52 -12.23 6.09
CA GLY A 105 5.62 -12.78 5.32
C GLY A 105 6.63 -11.69 4.93
N HIS A 106 7.88 -12.10 4.66
CA HIS A 106 8.92 -11.13 4.28
C HIS A 106 8.51 -10.37 3.01
N ARG A 107 8.47 -9.03 3.10
CA ARG A 107 8.00 -8.11 2.04
C ARG A 107 6.54 -8.34 1.62
N GLY A 108 5.70 -8.88 2.52
CA GLY A 108 4.25 -8.96 2.33
C GLY A 108 3.82 -10.05 1.34
N VAL A 109 4.70 -11.01 1.07
CA VAL A 109 4.44 -12.09 0.12
C VAL A 109 3.29 -12.95 0.62
N LEU A 110 3.26 -13.29 1.92
CA LEU A 110 2.21 -14.12 2.49
C LEU A 110 0.87 -13.39 2.54
N ALA A 111 0.85 -12.13 2.97
CA ALA A 111 -0.36 -11.31 2.92
C ALA A 111 -0.95 -11.18 1.50
N LEU A 112 -0.10 -11.07 0.46
CA LEU A 112 -0.57 -11.08 -0.91
C LEU A 112 -1.21 -12.41 -1.31
N GLU A 113 -0.66 -13.55 -0.89
CA GLU A 113 -1.28 -14.85 -1.15
C GLU A 113 -2.62 -15.01 -0.43
N PHE A 114 -2.76 -14.48 0.80
CA PHE A 114 -4.06 -14.44 1.49
C PHE A 114 -5.11 -13.64 0.70
N ILE A 115 -4.75 -12.47 0.16
CA ILE A 115 -5.66 -11.69 -0.70
C ILE A 115 -6.01 -12.48 -1.97
N LYS A 116 -5.02 -13.11 -2.61
CA LYS A 116 -5.25 -13.89 -3.84
C LYS A 116 -6.17 -15.07 -3.59
N HIS A 117 -6.03 -15.74 -2.45
CA HIS A 117 -6.91 -16.83 -2.05
C HIS A 117 -8.33 -16.31 -1.81
N ALA A 118 -8.46 -15.19 -1.09
CA ALA A 118 -9.73 -14.53 -0.79
C ALA A 118 -10.40 -13.83 -2.00
N LYS A 119 -9.78 -13.81 -3.20
CA LYS A 119 -10.24 -12.99 -4.34
C LYS A 119 -11.64 -13.30 -4.86
N SER A 120 -12.20 -14.47 -4.56
CA SER A 120 -13.55 -14.84 -4.97
C SER A 120 -14.63 -14.19 -4.13
N ALA A 121 -14.29 -13.76 -2.91
CA ALA A 121 -15.17 -13.00 -2.02
C ALA A 121 -15.52 -11.63 -2.61
N GLU A 122 -16.70 -11.11 -2.27
CA GLU A 122 -17.17 -9.81 -2.72
C GLU A 122 -16.35 -8.67 -2.12
N PHE A 123 -15.91 -8.85 -0.87
CA PHE A 123 -15.06 -7.91 -0.16
C PHE A 123 -13.93 -8.60 0.61
N VAL A 124 -12.75 -7.97 0.60
CA VAL A 124 -11.57 -8.39 1.37
C VAL A 124 -11.03 -7.17 2.13
N ALA A 125 -11.06 -7.22 3.45
CA ALA A 125 -10.70 -6.13 4.35
C ALA A 125 -9.54 -6.55 5.28
N PHE A 126 -8.30 -6.19 4.94
CA PHE A 126 -7.14 -6.66 5.68
C PHE A 126 -6.29 -5.56 6.27
N ILE A 127 -5.74 -5.83 7.45
CA ILE A 127 -4.53 -5.17 7.93
C ILE A 127 -3.35 -5.71 7.12
N LEU A 128 -2.60 -4.81 6.50
CA LEU A 128 -1.49 -5.14 5.60
C LEU A 128 -0.25 -4.31 5.97
N PRO A 129 0.95 -4.77 5.62
CA PRO A 129 2.16 -3.98 5.80
C PRO A 129 2.10 -2.65 5.06
N MET A 130 2.68 -1.57 5.62
CA MET A 130 2.61 -0.21 5.06
C MET A 130 3.01 -0.10 3.57
N PHE A 131 3.89 -0.97 3.05
CA PHE A 131 4.25 -0.93 1.63
C PHE A 131 3.12 -1.33 0.66
N PHE A 132 1.99 -1.86 1.15
CA PHE A 132 0.76 -1.99 0.35
C PHE A 132 0.15 -0.62 -0.04
N ALA A 133 0.46 0.44 0.70
CA ALA A 133 0.09 1.82 0.35
C ALA A 133 1.04 2.47 -0.70
N SER A 134 2.13 1.79 -1.08
CA SER A 134 3.12 2.38 -1.99
C SER A 134 2.59 2.52 -3.41
N LEU A 135 2.68 3.72 -3.99
CA LEU A 135 2.29 3.99 -5.38
C LEU A 135 3.37 3.66 -6.41
N GLY A 136 4.57 3.30 -5.95
CA GLY A 136 5.75 3.12 -6.80
C GLY A 136 5.66 1.95 -7.78
N LYS A 137 6.42 2.02 -8.88
CA LYS A 137 6.58 0.91 -9.83
C LYS A 137 7.02 -0.36 -9.07
N GLY A 138 6.34 -1.48 -9.30
CA GLY A 138 6.62 -2.75 -8.62
C GLY A 138 6.00 -2.88 -7.22
N SER A 139 5.17 -1.92 -6.79
CA SER A 139 4.40 -2.05 -5.54
C SER A 139 3.58 -3.35 -5.51
N VAL A 140 3.50 -3.95 -4.31
CA VAL A 140 2.69 -5.16 -4.07
C VAL A 140 1.21 -4.93 -4.35
N ARG A 141 0.72 -3.70 -4.17
CA ARG A 141 -0.69 -3.36 -4.40
C ARG A 141 -1.14 -3.64 -5.83
N TYR A 142 -0.25 -3.44 -6.81
CA TYR A 142 -0.55 -3.67 -8.21
C TYR A 142 -0.54 -5.16 -8.60
N ARG A 143 -0.20 -6.05 -7.65
CA ARG A 143 -0.22 -7.51 -7.83
C ARG A 143 -1.47 -8.16 -7.26
N VAL A 144 -2.36 -7.38 -6.63
CA VAL A 144 -3.68 -7.84 -6.19
C VAL A 144 -4.55 -8.09 -7.43
N PRO A 145 -4.98 -9.33 -7.70
CA PRO A 145 -5.70 -9.66 -8.93
C PRO A 145 -7.20 -9.45 -8.77
N ASN A 146 -7.85 -8.89 -9.79
CA ASN A 146 -9.31 -8.86 -9.96
C ASN A 146 -10.10 -8.28 -8.77
N LEU A 147 -9.47 -7.39 -8.00
CA LEU A 147 -10.10 -6.62 -6.94
C LEU A 147 -9.79 -5.13 -7.12
N HIS A 148 -10.65 -4.29 -6.57
CA HIS A 148 -10.58 -2.85 -6.63
C HIS A 148 -10.48 -2.28 -5.22
N LEU A 149 -9.45 -1.48 -4.96
CA LEU A 149 -9.29 -0.81 -3.69
C LEU A 149 -10.41 0.23 -3.51
N LEU A 150 -11.23 0.05 -2.49
CA LEU A 150 -12.31 0.98 -2.13
C LEU A 150 -11.89 1.96 -1.05
N HIS A 151 -11.16 1.47 -0.05
CA HIS A 151 -10.74 2.24 1.11
C HIS A 151 -9.32 1.88 1.54
N GLU A 152 -8.59 2.87 2.00
CA GLU A 152 -7.24 2.74 2.56
C GLU A 152 -7.09 3.70 3.74
N GLN A 153 -6.64 3.19 4.89
CA GLN A 153 -6.30 4.04 6.04
C GLN A 153 -5.05 3.53 6.78
N PRO A 154 -4.07 4.41 7.12
CA PRO A 154 -2.98 4.04 8.01
C PRO A 154 -3.51 3.66 9.39
N LEU A 155 -2.90 2.65 10.03
CA LEU A 155 -3.21 2.32 11.42
C LEU A 155 -2.51 3.29 12.39
N PRO A 156 -3.10 3.54 13.57
CA PRO A 156 -2.43 4.30 14.63
C PRO A 156 -1.21 3.54 15.17
N LYS A 157 -0.30 4.28 15.82
CA LYS A 157 0.85 3.68 16.51
C LYS A 157 0.41 2.70 17.59
N ASN A 158 1.28 1.73 17.88
CA ASN A 158 1.04 0.73 18.93
C ASN A 158 -0.26 -0.07 18.72
N SER A 159 -0.61 -0.38 17.47
CA SER A 159 -1.80 -1.19 17.15
C SER A 159 -1.69 -2.68 17.50
N PHE A 160 -0.47 -3.16 17.79
CA PHE A 160 -0.18 -4.58 17.96
C PHE A 160 0.57 -4.90 19.24
N TYR A 161 0.51 -6.16 19.64
CA TYR A 161 1.35 -6.77 20.67
C TYR A 161 1.87 -8.14 20.19
N LEU A 162 2.89 -8.64 20.89
CA LEU A 162 3.47 -9.98 20.65
C LEU A 162 2.89 -11.00 21.63
N ALA A 163 3.13 -12.29 21.37
CA ALA A 163 2.68 -13.39 22.25
C ALA A 163 3.12 -13.25 23.73
N ASN A 164 4.20 -12.49 24.00
CA ASN A 164 4.66 -12.21 25.35
C ASN A 164 4.00 -10.94 25.98
N GLY A 165 2.95 -10.41 25.35
CA GLY A 165 2.22 -9.22 25.79
C GLY A 165 2.92 -7.88 25.51
N LYS A 166 4.16 -7.87 25.00
CA LYS A 166 4.87 -6.61 24.73
C LYS A 166 4.27 -5.89 23.54
N GLU A 167 4.12 -4.56 23.69
CA GLU A 167 3.70 -3.70 22.58
C GLU A 167 4.66 -3.80 21.40
N LYS A 168 4.09 -3.72 20.21
CA LYS A 168 4.84 -3.77 18.97
C LYS A 168 4.34 -2.70 18.01
N ASP A 169 5.14 -1.65 17.86
CA ASP A 169 4.86 -0.62 16.85
C ASP A 169 5.31 -1.10 15.47
N ILE A 170 4.33 -1.39 14.61
CA ILE A 170 4.53 -1.74 13.21
C ILE A 170 3.60 -0.85 12.41
N SER A 171 4.19 -0.11 11.46
CA SER A 171 3.39 0.65 10.51
C SER A 171 2.66 -0.30 9.57
N CYS A 172 1.33 -0.27 9.65
CA CYS A 172 0.42 -1.02 8.82
C CYS A 172 -0.61 -0.08 8.17
N VAL A 173 -1.27 -0.60 7.15
CA VAL A 173 -2.38 0.03 6.46
C VAL A 173 -3.56 -0.94 6.47
N PHE A 174 -4.76 -0.44 6.70
CA PHE A 174 -5.99 -1.19 6.52
C PHE A 174 -6.55 -0.88 5.14
N GLN A 175 -6.83 -1.93 4.37
CA GLN A 175 -7.38 -1.78 3.02
C GLN A 175 -8.65 -2.60 2.87
N ILE A 176 -9.67 -2.00 2.25
CA ILE A 176 -10.91 -2.67 1.84
C ILE A 176 -10.90 -2.78 0.32
N TRP A 177 -10.94 -4.00 -0.17
CA TRP A 177 -10.96 -4.36 -1.59
C TRP A 177 -12.31 -4.93 -1.95
N SER A 178 -12.79 -4.67 -3.17
CA SER A 178 -14.04 -5.24 -3.69
C SER A 178 -13.84 -5.88 -5.06
N LYS A 179 -14.55 -6.99 -5.29
CA LYS A 179 -14.62 -7.67 -6.58
C LYS A 179 -15.51 -6.93 -7.58
N ASN A 180 -16.62 -6.35 -7.11
CA ASN A 180 -17.67 -5.82 -7.98
C ASN A 180 -17.71 -4.29 -8.01
N HIS A 181 -17.24 -3.61 -6.95
CA HIS A 181 -17.32 -2.16 -6.83
C HIS A 181 -15.97 -1.50 -7.10
N LYS A 182 -15.99 -0.27 -7.60
CA LYS A 182 -14.79 0.53 -7.86
C LYS A 182 -14.89 1.86 -7.14
N ASN A 183 -13.77 2.36 -6.64
CA ASN A 183 -13.69 3.74 -6.18
C ASN A 183 -13.80 4.68 -7.40
N PRO A 184 -14.71 5.67 -7.40
CA PRO A 184 -14.83 6.63 -8.48
C PRO A 184 -13.58 7.53 -8.63
N LYS A 185 -12.79 7.70 -7.56
CA LYS A 185 -11.51 8.41 -7.64
C LYS A 185 -10.51 7.58 -8.44
N SER A 186 -10.04 8.13 -9.57
CA SER A 186 -9.06 7.47 -10.41
C SER A 186 -7.64 7.69 -9.86
N GLU A 187 -7.15 6.75 -9.06
CA GLU A 187 -5.74 6.75 -8.67
C GLU A 187 -4.81 6.55 -9.87
N PHE A 188 -3.65 7.19 -9.82
CA PHE A 188 -2.57 6.94 -10.77
C PHE A 188 -2.11 5.47 -10.70
N ASN A 189 -2.03 4.81 -11.86
CA ASN A 189 -1.56 3.44 -11.97
C ASN A 189 -0.45 3.34 -13.02
N TRP A 190 0.76 3.05 -12.56
CA TRP A 190 1.95 2.92 -13.41
C TRP A 190 1.75 1.95 -14.59
N TYR A 191 0.99 0.87 -14.41
CA TYR A 191 0.81 -0.18 -15.40
C TYR A 191 -0.29 0.11 -16.44
N ARG A 192 -1.09 1.18 -16.26
CA ARG A 192 -2.01 1.64 -17.32
C ARG A 192 -1.25 2.30 -18.47
N HIS A 193 -0.09 2.89 -18.20
CA HIS A 193 0.71 3.66 -19.18
C HIS A 193 1.84 2.81 -19.79
N LYS A 194 1.47 1.73 -20.51
CA LYS A 194 2.46 0.76 -21.04
C LYS A 194 3.36 1.28 -22.17
N LYS A 195 3.01 2.40 -22.83
CA LYS A 195 3.69 2.87 -24.07
C LYS A 195 4.40 4.22 -23.95
N SER A 196 4.05 5.07 -22.98
CA SER A 196 4.66 6.40 -22.79
C SER A 196 4.63 6.80 -21.31
N GLU A 197 5.62 7.57 -20.86
CA GLU A 197 5.54 8.19 -19.53
C GLU A 197 4.36 9.19 -19.54
N PRO A 198 3.48 9.18 -18.52
CA PRO A 198 2.42 10.17 -18.38
C PRO A 198 3.00 11.58 -18.32
N PHE A 199 2.29 12.57 -18.87
CA PHE A 199 2.72 13.97 -18.88
C PHE A 199 4.04 14.21 -19.63
N SER A 200 4.46 13.29 -20.50
CA SER A 200 5.73 13.41 -21.25
C SER A 200 5.81 14.62 -22.18
N HIS A 201 4.68 15.24 -22.53
CA HIS A 201 4.67 16.49 -23.29
C HIS A 201 4.97 17.72 -22.40
N LEU A 202 4.80 17.60 -21.08
CA LEU A 202 5.05 18.67 -20.11
C LEU A 202 6.45 18.55 -19.51
N LEU A 203 6.80 17.36 -19.03
CA LEU A 203 8.04 17.18 -18.27
C LEU A 203 8.56 15.74 -18.31
N LYS A 204 9.84 15.63 -17.99
CA LYS A 204 10.56 14.40 -17.71
C LYS A 204 10.92 14.36 -16.23
N VAL A 205 10.65 13.22 -15.58
CA VAL A 205 11.02 12.97 -14.19
C VAL A 205 12.14 11.94 -14.13
N VAL A 206 13.26 12.27 -13.49
CA VAL A 206 14.43 11.39 -13.41
C VAL A 206 14.85 11.19 -11.96
N THR A 207 15.09 9.95 -11.55
CA THR A 207 15.71 9.68 -10.24
C THR A 207 17.18 10.07 -10.30
N VAL A 208 17.65 10.85 -9.35
CA VAL A 208 19.04 11.31 -9.24
C VAL A 208 19.63 10.87 -7.91
N SER A 209 20.85 10.34 -7.89
CA SER A 209 21.45 9.78 -6.67
C SER A 209 22.97 9.67 -6.79
N LEU A 210 23.69 9.98 -5.71
CA LEU A 210 25.13 9.76 -5.59
C LEU A 210 25.51 8.34 -5.13
N ALA A 211 24.54 7.47 -4.86
CA ALA A 211 24.81 6.07 -4.53
C ALA A 211 25.60 5.37 -5.65
N LYS A 212 26.68 4.66 -5.29
CA LYS A 212 27.63 4.02 -6.23
C LYS A 212 26.96 3.06 -7.23
N ASN A 213 25.85 2.44 -6.85
CA ASN A 213 25.11 1.48 -7.68
C ASN A 213 24.02 2.13 -8.56
N ARG A 214 23.96 3.47 -8.64
CA ARG A 214 22.98 4.20 -9.45
C ARG A 214 23.67 5.17 -10.39
N GLU A 215 23.92 4.71 -11.61
CA GLU A 215 24.47 5.56 -12.68
C GLU A 215 23.39 6.40 -13.38
N CYS A 216 22.16 5.91 -13.43
CA CYS A 216 21.07 6.62 -14.06
C CYS A 216 20.77 7.93 -13.33
N GLY A 217 20.74 9.04 -14.08
CA GLY A 217 20.43 10.37 -13.57
C GLY A 217 21.63 11.23 -13.19
N LYS A 218 22.85 10.69 -13.10
CA LYS A 218 24.05 11.47 -12.73
C LYS A 218 24.36 12.62 -13.68
N ALA A 219 24.06 12.49 -14.97
CA ALA A 219 24.20 13.60 -15.92
C ALA A 219 23.39 14.83 -15.46
N TRP A 220 22.23 14.65 -14.83
CA TRP A 220 21.41 15.75 -14.26
C TRP A 220 21.92 16.25 -12.91
N ILE A 221 23.06 15.76 -12.44
CA ILE A 221 23.73 16.26 -11.23
C ILE A 221 24.97 17.06 -11.64
N PHE A 222 25.75 16.54 -12.59
CA PHE A 222 27.09 17.05 -12.90
C PHE A 222 27.21 17.80 -14.23
N GLU A 223 26.40 17.44 -15.23
CA GLU A 223 26.57 17.90 -16.62
C GLU A 223 25.40 18.77 -17.09
N LYS A 224 24.21 18.54 -16.52
CA LYS A 224 22.95 19.16 -16.92
C LYS A 224 22.24 19.74 -15.71
N LYS A 225 21.37 20.70 -15.95
CA LYS A 225 20.54 21.35 -14.93
C LYS A 225 19.07 21.05 -15.15
N ALA A 226 18.41 20.52 -14.12
CA ALA A 226 16.96 20.38 -14.05
C ALA A 226 16.30 21.71 -13.65
N ASN A 227 14.98 21.85 -13.90
CA ASN A 227 14.21 23.00 -13.41
C ASN A 227 14.10 22.95 -11.89
N PHE A 228 13.84 21.76 -11.34
CA PHE A 228 13.81 21.53 -9.90
C PHE A 228 14.42 20.19 -9.53
N TYR A 229 14.91 20.13 -8.30
CA TYR A 229 15.25 18.91 -7.60
C TYR A 229 14.35 18.74 -6.38
N LEU A 230 14.09 17.50 -5.98
CA LEU A 230 13.24 17.18 -4.84
C LEU A 230 13.82 15.99 -4.07
N SER A 231 13.84 16.09 -2.75
CA SER A 231 14.30 14.97 -1.91
C SER A 231 13.35 13.78 -2.03
N SER A 232 13.88 12.61 -2.36
CA SER A 232 13.06 11.40 -2.49
C SER A 232 12.67 10.81 -1.14
N THR A 233 13.32 11.24 -0.06
CA THR A 233 13.08 10.79 1.32
C THR A 233 13.10 11.98 2.26
N PHE A 234 12.12 12.09 3.15
CA PHE A 234 12.02 13.16 4.15
C PHE A 234 11.18 12.72 5.36
N PHE A 235 11.23 13.43 6.49
CA PHE A 235 10.47 13.08 7.71
C PHE A 235 9.32 14.05 8.01
N ARG A 236 9.56 15.36 7.95
CA ARG A 236 8.56 16.38 8.31
C ARG A 236 7.93 17.00 7.08
N GLN A 237 8.73 17.73 6.32
CA GLN A 237 8.33 18.39 5.08
C GLN A 237 9.51 18.38 4.09
N THR A 238 9.21 18.63 2.83
CA THR A 238 10.22 18.86 1.79
C THR A 238 9.63 19.84 0.78
N ALA A 239 10.50 20.47 0.00
CA ALA A 239 10.15 21.39 -1.07
C ALA A 239 11.09 21.14 -2.25
N VAL A 240 10.70 21.62 -3.42
CA VAL A 240 11.62 21.65 -4.55
C VAL A 240 12.73 22.66 -4.30
N VAL A 241 13.92 22.35 -4.81
CA VAL A 241 15.13 23.17 -4.69
C VAL A 241 15.78 23.33 -6.07
N PRO A 242 16.43 24.47 -6.36
CA PRO A 242 17.01 24.72 -7.67
C PRO A 242 18.29 23.92 -7.94
N GLU A 243 19.00 23.47 -6.89
CA GLU A 243 20.27 22.76 -7.02
C GLU A 243 20.24 21.38 -6.33
N PHE A 244 20.82 20.38 -6.97
CA PHE A 244 20.87 19.00 -6.44
C PHE A 244 21.57 18.95 -5.07
N TRP A 245 22.54 19.81 -4.81
CA TRP A 245 23.30 19.83 -3.55
C TRP A 245 22.44 20.15 -2.32
N GLN A 246 21.26 20.73 -2.53
CA GLN A 246 20.28 21.01 -1.48
C GLN A 246 19.34 19.82 -1.21
N VAL A 247 19.44 18.75 -2.01
CA VAL A 247 18.67 17.52 -1.82
C VAL A 247 19.22 16.71 -0.64
N ASN A 248 18.33 16.32 0.26
CA ASN A 248 18.67 15.51 1.41
C ASN A 248 19.16 14.11 0.99
N TYR A 249 20.06 13.54 1.79
CA TYR A 249 20.58 12.18 1.62
C TYR A 249 21.23 11.91 0.27
N LYS A 250 21.60 12.95 -0.50
CA LYS A 250 22.26 12.82 -1.80
C LYS A 250 21.47 11.94 -2.78
N SER A 251 20.15 11.90 -2.64
CA SER A 251 19.24 11.14 -3.49
C SER A 251 17.88 11.82 -3.58
N GLY A 252 17.37 11.93 -4.79
CA GLY A 252 16.14 12.63 -5.06
C GLY A 252 15.61 12.40 -6.46
N ILE A 253 14.87 13.41 -6.91
CA ILE A 253 14.23 13.47 -8.21
C ILE A 253 14.61 14.78 -8.87
N ALA A 254 15.00 14.72 -10.14
CA ALA A 254 15.11 15.86 -11.03
C ALA A 254 13.82 15.98 -11.85
N ILE A 255 13.24 17.17 -11.88
CA ILE A 255 12.06 17.55 -12.67
C ILE A 255 12.53 18.48 -13.78
N ILE A 256 12.31 18.05 -15.03
CA ILE A 256 12.85 18.71 -16.23
C ILE A 256 11.69 19.03 -17.16
N TYR A 257 11.48 20.30 -17.48
CA TYR A 257 10.39 20.72 -18.36
C TYR A 257 10.75 20.51 -19.83
N HIS A 258 9.75 20.19 -20.63
CA HIS A 258 9.86 20.28 -22.08
C HIS A 258 9.75 21.75 -22.53
N GLU A 259 10.25 22.02 -23.74
CA GLU A 259 10.37 23.38 -24.29
C GLU A 259 9.03 24.13 -24.29
N ASN A 260 7.96 23.47 -24.73
CA ASN A 260 6.61 24.03 -24.86
C ASN A 260 5.75 23.87 -23.59
N ALA A 261 6.33 23.44 -22.47
CA ALA A 261 5.59 23.26 -21.24
C ALA A 261 5.17 24.63 -20.65
N PRO A 262 4.02 24.74 -19.98
CA PRO A 262 3.57 25.99 -19.35
C PRO A 262 4.38 26.26 -18.07
N LYS A 263 5.61 26.77 -18.22
CA LYS A 263 6.63 26.90 -17.17
C LYS A 263 6.11 27.62 -15.93
N ASP A 264 5.51 28.80 -16.06
CA ASP A 264 5.01 29.57 -14.92
C ASP A 264 3.94 28.82 -14.11
N LYS A 265 3.08 28.06 -14.79
CA LYS A 265 2.06 27.22 -14.13
C LYS A 265 2.71 26.05 -13.39
N LEU A 266 3.72 25.42 -13.98
CA LEU A 266 4.45 24.32 -13.36
C LEU A 266 5.31 24.81 -12.19
N ASP A 267 5.98 25.94 -12.31
CA ASP A 267 6.77 26.55 -11.24
C ASP A 267 5.89 26.87 -10.03
N THR A 268 4.78 27.58 -10.27
CA THR A 268 3.79 27.88 -9.24
C THR A 268 3.28 26.61 -8.57
N LEU A 269 3.01 25.55 -9.35
CA LEU A 269 2.55 24.27 -8.84
C LEU A 269 3.59 23.62 -7.90
N PHE A 270 4.83 23.45 -8.38
CA PHE A 270 5.83 22.67 -7.65
C PHE A 270 6.40 23.40 -6.44
N LEU A 271 6.53 24.73 -6.51
CA LEU A 271 6.96 25.57 -5.38
C LEU A 271 5.94 25.54 -4.23
N ASN A 272 4.65 25.46 -4.55
CA ASN A 272 3.56 25.49 -3.55
C ASN A 272 2.99 24.09 -3.23
N ALA A 273 3.59 23.03 -3.75
CA ALA A 273 3.07 21.67 -3.57
C ALA A 273 3.22 21.18 -2.12
N ASN A 274 2.13 20.65 -1.57
CA ASN A 274 2.16 19.96 -0.28
C ASN A 274 2.71 18.55 -0.46
N TRP A 275 4.02 18.39 -0.42
CA TRP A 275 4.67 17.09 -0.61
C TRP A 275 4.37 16.05 0.47
N CYS A 276 3.86 16.46 1.64
CA CYS A 276 3.35 15.51 2.63
C CYS A 276 2.11 14.78 2.12
N GLN A 277 1.23 15.48 1.38
CA GLN A 277 0.08 14.88 0.71
C GLN A 277 0.53 13.98 -0.45
N TYR A 278 1.52 14.42 -1.24
CA TYR A 278 2.03 13.68 -2.40
C TYR A 278 3.27 12.86 -2.05
N SER A 279 3.13 11.94 -1.10
CA SER A 279 4.20 11.01 -0.69
C SER A 279 3.61 9.71 -0.12
N SER A 280 4.41 8.64 -0.12
CA SER A 280 4.07 7.38 0.57
C SER A 280 4.79 7.31 1.91
N LEU A 281 4.09 6.96 2.99
CA LEU A 281 4.71 6.70 4.29
C LEU A 281 5.41 5.34 4.26
N ALA A 282 6.62 5.27 4.82
CA ALA A 282 7.38 4.04 4.99
C ALA A 282 7.31 3.54 6.44
N THR A 283 7.73 2.30 6.64
CA THR A 283 7.69 1.62 7.95
C THR A 283 8.57 2.26 9.02
N ASN A 284 9.59 3.01 8.64
CA ASN A 284 10.46 3.75 9.56
C ASN A 284 9.96 5.18 9.83
N GLY A 285 8.73 5.51 9.41
CA GLY A 285 8.13 6.83 9.59
C GLY A 285 8.65 7.90 8.62
N CYS A 286 9.62 7.59 7.76
CA CYS A 286 9.99 8.51 6.68
C CYS A 286 8.93 8.45 5.56
N ARG A 287 8.88 9.51 4.76
CA ARG A 287 8.06 9.63 3.57
C ARG A 287 8.92 9.49 2.34
N HIS A 288 8.38 8.83 1.32
CA HIS A 288 9.03 8.65 0.03
C HIS A 288 8.27 9.35 -1.09
N ILE A 289 9.02 10.05 -1.93
CA ILE A 289 8.54 10.63 -3.18
C ILE A 289 9.20 9.88 -4.34
N GLY A 290 8.43 9.71 -5.41
CA GLY A 290 8.83 9.04 -6.64
C GLY A 290 8.01 9.60 -7.79
N LYS A 291 8.27 9.15 -9.02
CA LYS A 291 7.59 9.65 -10.22
C LYS A 291 6.06 9.65 -10.11
N SER A 292 5.49 8.59 -9.55
CA SER A 292 4.04 8.43 -9.37
C SER A 292 3.42 9.58 -8.57
N HIS A 293 4.12 10.11 -7.58
CA HIS A 293 3.61 11.20 -6.73
C HIS A 293 3.59 12.53 -7.48
N ILE A 294 4.60 12.78 -8.31
CA ILE A 294 4.64 13.96 -9.19
C ILE A 294 3.50 13.89 -10.22
N TYR A 295 3.28 12.72 -10.81
CA TYR A 295 2.20 12.52 -11.78
C TYR A 295 0.81 12.64 -11.14
N GLN A 296 0.63 12.15 -9.91
CA GLN A 296 -0.61 12.34 -9.17
C GLN A 296 -0.87 13.83 -8.88
N LEU A 297 0.16 14.59 -8.47
CA LEU A 297 0.05 16.03 -8.26
C LEU A 297 -0.40 16.77 -9.53
N LEU A 298 0.19 16.45 -10.69
CA LEU A 298 -0.22 17.05 -11.97
C LEU A 298 -1.68 16.73 -12.29
N LYS A 299 -2.07 15.46 -12.16
CA LYS A 299 -3.43 15.00 -12.42
C LYS A 299 -4.46 15.70 -11.53
N ASP A 300 -4.21 15.75 -10.23
CA ASP A 300 -5.11 16.38 -9.24
C ASP A 300 -5.23 17.89 -9.44
N LYS A 301 -4.29 18.50 -10.17
CA LYS A 301 -4.27 19.92 -10.51
C LYS A 301 -4.76 20.20 -11.94
N GLY A 302 -5.37 19.20 -12.58
CA GLY A 302 -6.08 19.37 -13.85
C GLY A 302 -5.20 19.35 -15.09
N PHE A 303 -3.94 18.92 -14.98
CA PHE A 303 -3.11 18.71 -16.17
C PHE A 303 -3.58 17.45 -16.91
N SER A 304 -3.58 17.49 -18.24
CA SER A 304 -3.88 16.33 -19.09
C SER A 304 -2.68 15.38 -19.14
N GLU A 305 -2.92 14.07 -19.09
CA GLU A 305 -1.86 13.06 -19.19
C GLU A 305 -1.26 13.01 -20.62
N ASN A 306 -2.04 13.38 -21.62
CA ASN A 306 -1.67 13.43 -23.04
C ASN A 306 -1.82 14.86 -23.59
N ALA A 307 -1.03 15.19 -24.61
CA ALA A 307 -1.13 16.46 -25.32
C ALA A 307 -2.47 16.59 -26.06
#